data_AF-A0A1D3RP00-F1
#
_entry.id   AF-A0A1D3RP00-F1
#
_cell.length_a   1.000
_cell.length_b   1.000
_cell.length_c   1.000
_cell.angle_alpha   90.00
_cell.angle_beta   90.00
_cell.angle_gamma   90.00
#
_symmetry.space_group_name_H-M   'P 1'
#
loop_
_entity.id
_entity.type
_entity.pdbx_description
1 polymer ?
#
loop_
_entity_poly.entity_id
_entity_poly.type
_entity_poly.pdbx_seq_one_letter_code
_entity_poly.pdbx_strand_id
1 'polypeptide(L)'
;MSVIQLKKCTLPKTNIKHYLTAITALNIYSEDGTGDWHFSENFLEDGDFIPRKTVAGVDTCSTNEYLGNNGVFNCYQILVESGIQPSTKDVFSADHYRAIADMVLDGITKGYDIESSIILDDWLPEQHEKEKLYCLIDSFKPALTEKQWQKITSWKMKR
;
A
#
# COMPACT_ATOMS: atom_id res chain seq x y z
N MET A 1 13.97 20.81 23.85
CA MET A 1 13.43 19.58 23.24
C MET A 1 11.93 19.74 23.13
N SER A 2 11.40 19.92 21.92
CA SER A 2 9.95 20.01 21.71
C SER A 2 9.38 18.61 21.90
N VAL A 3 8.43 18.45 22.82
CA VAL A 3 7.67 17.21 22.97
C VAL A 3 6.77 17.11 21.74
N ILE A 4 6.97 16.10 20.88
CA ILE A 4 6.04 15.83 19.78
C ILE A 4 4.71 15.42 20.42
N GLN A 5 3.68 16.26 20.29
CA GLN A 5 2.34 15.91 20.71
C GLN A 5 1.78 14.91 19.70
N LEU A 6 1.69 13.64 20.10
CA LEU A 6 1.11 12.62 19.25
C LEU A 6 -0.40 12.86 19.08
N LYS A 7 -0.88 12.74 17.85
CA LYS A 7 -2.29 12.81 17.51
C LYS A 7 -2.90 11.41 17.57
N LYS A 8 -4.12 11.33 18.08
CA LYS A 8 -4.88 10.07 18.04
C LYS A 8 -5.26 9.76 16.60
N CYS A 9 -5.17 8.49 16.23
CA CYS A 9 -5.67 7.96 14.96
C CYS A 9 -6.33 6.62 15.23
N THR A 10 -7.58 6.50 14.81
CA THR A 10 -8.30 5.23 14.76
C THR A 10 -7.74 4.40 13.62
N LEU A 11 -7.11 3.28 13.97
CA LEU A 11 -6.57 2.31 13.03
C LEU A 11 -7.41 1.02 13.08
N PRO A 12 -7.65 0.38 11.93
CA PRO A 12 -8.27 -0.94 11.89
C PRO A 12 -7.34 -1.96 12.55
N LYS A 13 -7.91 -3.09 12.99
CA LYS A 13 -7.12 -4.21 13.48
C LYS A 13 -6.35 -4.83 12.32
N THR A 14 -5.03 -4.90 12.43
CA THR A 14 -4.16 -5.48 11.41
C THR A 14 -3.33 -6.65 11.93
N ASN A 15 -2.83 -7.48 11.02
CA ASN A 15 -1.84 -8.53 11.23
C ASN A 15 -1.19 -8.89 9.87
N ILE A 16 -0.27 -9.85 9.86
CA ILE A 16 0.44 -10.26 8.63
C ILE A 16 -0.47 -10.75 7.49
N LYS A 17 -1.72 -11.16 7.78
CA LYS A 17 -2.73 -11.57 6.80
C LYS A 17 -3.69 -10.46 6.37
N HIS A 18 -3.90 -9.49 7.25
CA HIS A 18 -4.80 -8.35 7.05
C HIS A 18 -4.07 -7.08 7.44
N TYR A 19 -3.49 -6.38 6.48
CA TYR A 19 -2.60 -5.24 6.70
C TYR A 19 -3.09 -4.01 5.93
N LEU A 20 -2.63 -2.83 6.34
CA LEU A 20 -2.86 -1.59 5.60
C LEU A 20 -2.27 -1.72 4.19
N THR A 21 -3.02 -1.33 3.16
CA THR A 21 -2.60 -1.44 1.76
C THR A 21 -3.09 -0.25 0.93
N ALA A 22 -2.88 -0.29 -0.39
CA ALA A 22 -3.25 0.72 -1.36
C ALA A 22 -2.73 2.13 -0.97
N ILE A 23 -3.49 3.18 -1.27
CA ILE A 23 -3.14 4.58 -0.97
C ILE A 23 -2.81 4.79 0.51
N THR A 24 -3.46 4.06 1.43
CA THR A 24 -3.16 4.17 2.87
C THR A 24 -1.72 3.77 3.17
N ALA A 25 -1.24 2.65 2.61
CA ALA A 25 0.14 2.19 2.79
C ALA A 25 1.15 3.06 2.04
N LEU A 26 0.81 3.54 0.84
CA LEU A 26 1.66 4.44 0.07
C LEU A 26 1.97 5.76 0.79
N ASN A 27 1.10 6.17 1.71
CA ASN A 27 1.32 7.37 2.49
C ASN A 27 2.09 7.13 3.79
N ILE A 28 2.44 5.89 4.15
CA ILE A 28 3.36 5.62 5.26
C ILE A 28 4.78 5.80 4.74
N TYR A 29 5.61 6.55 5.47
CA TYR A 29 7.02 6.73 5.12
C TYR A 29 7.74 5.39 4.89
N SER A 30 8.54 5.32 3.82
CA SER A 30 9.40 4.19 3.47
C SER A 30 10.88 4.58 3.58
N GLU A 31 11.74 3.60 3.91
CA GLU A 31 13.20 3.81 3.92
C GLU A 31 13.77 4.16 2.54
N ASP A 32 13.06 3.82 1.46
CA ASP A 32 13.40 4.20 0.08
C ASP A 32 13.13 5.70 -0.20
N GLY A 33 12.68 6.48 0.79
CA GLY A 33 12.48 7.93 0.70
C GLY A 33 11.17 8.36 0.04
N THR A 34 10.25 7.42 -0.17
CA THR A 34 8.92 7.63 -0.75
C THR A 34 7.82 7.74 0.33
N GLY A 35 6.65 8.24 -0.05
CA GLY A 35 5.45 8.33 0.80
C GLY A 35 5.26 9.69 1.48
N ASP A 36 4.42 9.73 2.52
CA ASP A 36 4.05 10.92 3.32
C ASP A 36 3.32 12.06 2.58
N TRP A 37 3.21 12.01 1.25
CA TRP A 37 2.63 13.07 0.40
C TRP A 37 1.23 13.53 0.85
N HIS A 38 0.39 12.58 1.24
CA HIS A 38 -0.97 12.78 1.76
C HIS A 38 -1.16 12.12 3.13
N PHE A 39 -0.11 12.06 3.95
CA PHE A 39 -0.19 11.39 5.27
C PHE A 39 -1.28 12.00 6.16
N SER A 40 -1.33 13.33 6.22
CA SER A 40 -2.34 14.01 7.03
C SER A 40 -3.76 13.62 6.64
N GLU A 41 -4.03 13.54 5.34
CA GLU A 41 -5.34 13.16 4.81
C GLU A 41 -5.69 11.68 5.06
N ASN A 42 -4.68 10.82 5.22
CA ASN A 42 -4.86 9.37 5.44
C ASN A 42 -4.88 8.97 6.92
N PHE A 43 -4.24 9.76 7.80
CA PHE A 43 -4.00 9.36 9.19
C PHE A 43 -4.50 10.37 10.23
N LEU A 44 -4.64 11.66 9.90
CA LEU A 44 -5.09 12.66 10.86
C LEU A 44 -6.61 12.77 10.86
N GLU A 45 -7.18 12.62 12.04
CA GLU A 45 -8.59 12.89 12.30
C GLU A 45 -8.80 14.40 12.50
N ASP A 46 -9.90 14.92 11.94
CA ASP A 46 -10.29 16.32 12.09
C ASP A 46 -11.79 16.41 12.45
N GLY A 47 -12.08 16.76 13.70
CA GLY A 47 -13.45 16.73 14.23
C GLY A 47 -14.08 15.34 14.12
N ASP A 48 -15.21 15.26 13.42
CA ASP A 48 -15.93 14.00 13.15
C ASP A 48 -15.38 13.25 11.91
N PHE A 49 -14.42 13.83 11.18
CA PHE A 49 -13.82 13.19 10.01
C PHE A 49 -12.73 12.20 10.43
N ILE A 50 -12.99 10.92 10.17
CA ILE A 50 -12.03 9.83 10.34
C ILE A 50 -11.66 9.31 8.95
N PRO A 51 -10.42 9.50 8.48
CA PRO A 51 -9.97 8.96 7.20
C PRO A 51 -10.20 7.44 7.13
N ARG A 52 -10.67 6.93 6.00
CA ARG A 52 -10.80 5.49 5.78
C ARG A 52 -9.40 4.90 5.51
N LYS A 53 -9.07 3.83 6.23
CA LYS A 53 -7.84 3.06 6.03
C LYS A 53 -8.17 1.76 5.32
N THR A 54 -7.53 1.51 4.18
CA THR A 54 -7.79 0.31 3.36
C THR A 54 -7.01 -0.88 3.90
N VAL A 55 -7.69 -2.01 4.10
CA VAL A 55 -7.09 -3.25 4.64
C VAL A 55 -7.16 -4.39 3.63
N ALA A 56 -6.01 -5.00 3.34
CA ALA A 56 -5.92 -6.19 2.50
C ALA A 56 -6.68 -7.38 3.09
N GLY A 57 -7.43 -8.11 2.27
CA GLY A 57 -8.28 -9.23 2.71
C GLY A 57 -9.54 -8.81 3.47
N VAL A 58 -9.84 -7.51 3.55
CA VAL A 58 -11.10 -6.97 4.10
C VAL A 58 -11.75 -6.04 3.07
N ASP A 59 -11.05 -4.99 2.66
CA ASP A 59 -11.54 -4.00 1.68
C ASP A 59 -11.09 -4.33 0.24
N THR A 60 -9.92 -4.96 0.09
CA THR A 60 -9.34 -5.41 -1.18
C THR A 60 -8.94 -6.87 -1.10
N CYS A 61 -8.61 -7.50 -2.23
CA CYS A 61 -7.99 -8.83 -2.20
C CYS A 61 -6.66 -8.80 -1.44
N SER A 62 -6.36 -9.88 -0.70
CA SER A 62 -5.03 -10.10 -0.15
C SER A 62 -4.20 -10.86 -1.17
N THR A 63 -2.98 -10.39 -1.44
CA THR A 63 -2.04 -11.09 -2.34
C THR A 63 -1.14 -12.08 -1.59
N ASN A 64 -1.42 -12.35 -0.31
CA ASN A 64 -0.59 -13.24 0.52
C ASN A 64 -0.48 -14.65 -0.03
N GLU A 65 -1.47 -15.12 -0.78
CA GLU A 65 -1.40 -16.41 -1.47
C GLU A 65 -0.21 -16.50 -2.43
N TYR A 66 0.17 -15.38 -3.05
CA TYR A 66 1.24 -15.33 -4.07
C TYR A 66 2.57 -14.86 -3.49
N LEU A 67 2.54 -13.95 -2.53
CA LEU A 67 3.72 -13.24 -2.05
C LEU A 67 4.08 -13.58 -0.60
N GLY A 68 3.26 -14.40 0.08
CA GLY A 68 3.40 -14.65 1.51
C GLY A 68 3.47 -13.34 2.29
N ASN A 69 4.46 -13.25 3.19
CA ASN A 69 4.72 -12.08 4.01
C ASN A 69 5.61 -11.04 3.33
N ASN A 70 6.03 -11.25 2.08
CA ASN A 70 6.97 -10.35 1.39
C ASN A 70 6.40 -8.94 1.26
N GLY A 71 7.11 -7.93 1.74
CA GLY A 71 6.66 -6.54 1.76
C GLY A 71 5.52 -6.26 2.74
N VAL A 72 5.29 -7.10 3.76
CA VAL A 72 4.40 -6.77 4.89
C VAL A 72 5.23 -6.63 6.15
N PHE A 73 5.10 -5.50 6.84
CA PHE A 73 5.92 -5.19 8.02
C PHE A 73 5.11 -4.49 9.11
N ASN A 74 5.64 -4.47 10.34
CA ASN A 74 5.03 -3.72 11.43
C ASN A 74 5.45 -2.23 11.33
N CYS A 75 4.50 -1.34 11.10
CA CYS A 75 4.73 0.09 10.88
C CYS A 75 4.49 0.95 12.14
N TYR A 76 4.30 0.35 13.32
CA TYR A 76 4.01 1.09 14.55
C TYR A 76 5.01 2.21 14.84
N GLN A 77 6.31 1.91 14.74
CA GLN A 77 7.35 2.88 15.06
C GLN A 77 7.36 4.06 14.07
N ILE A 78 7.17 3.77 12.77
CA ILE A 78 7.06 4.79 11.73
C ILE A 78 5.89 5.74 12.03
N LEU A 79 4.72 5.19 12.38
CA LEU A 79 3.56 6.00 12.71
C LEU A 79 3.79 6.89 13.94
N VAL A 80 4.48 6.37 14.97
CA VAL A 80 4.85 7.15 16.16
C VAL A 80 5.79 8.30 15.81
N GLU A 81 6.79 8.04 14.98
CA GLU A 81 7.75 9.05 14.51
C GLU A 81 7.07 10.10 13.61
N SER A 82 6.06 9.71 12.84
CA SER A 82 5.19 10.60 12.07
C SER A 82 4.13 11.33 12.92
N GLY A 83 4.18 11.22 14.26
CA GLY A 83 3.32 11.98 15.16
C GLY A 83 1.94 11.35 15.42
N ILE A 84 1.74 10.09 15.09
CA ILE A 84 0.51 9.33 15.37
C ILE A 84 0.68 8.48 16.62
N GLN A 85 -0.37 8.36 17.43
CA GLN A 85 -0.42 7.40 18.53
C GLN A 85 -1.39 6.25 18.20
N PRO A 86 -0.91 5.13 17.65
CA PRO A 86 -1.71 3.92 17.51
C PRO A 86 -2.20 3.40 18.87
N SER A 87 -3.39 2.81 18.91
CA SER A 87 -3.96 2.17 20.11
C SER A 87 -3.32 0.82 20.46
N THR A 88 -2.55 0.25 19.54
CA THR A 88 -1.84 -1.03 19.70
C THR A 88 -0.47 -0.96 19.01
N LYS A 89 0.47 -1.82 19.44
CA LYS A 89 1.77 -2.01 18.78
C LYS A 89 1.70 -2.93 17.56
N ASP A 90 0.61 -3.68 17.41
CA ASP A 90 0.41 -4.61 16.29
C ASP A 90 -0.25 -3.89 15.10
N VAL A 91 0.51 -3.00 14.47
CA VAL A 91 0.07 -2.29 13.25
C VAL A 91 0.89 -2.79 12.07
N PHE A 92 0.25 -3.43 11.11
CA PHE A 92 0.91 -4.02 9.95
C PHE A 92 0.48 -3.32 8.67
N SER A 93 1.46 -3.04 7.81
CA SER A 93 1.26 -2.41 6.50
C SER A 93 2.01 -3.16 5.42
N ALA A 94 1.52 -3.07 4.19
CA ALA A 94 2.31 -3.28 3.00
C ALA A 94 3.40 -2.19 2.90
N ASP A 95 4.57 -2.53 2.37
CA ASP A 95 5.48 -1.57 1.76
C ASP A 95 4.87 -1.05 0.44
N HIS A 96 5.53 -0.07 -0.18
CA HIS A 96 4.96 0.60 -1.35
C HIS A 96 4.84 -0.33 -2.56
N TYR A 97 5.84 -1.18 -2.78
CA TYR A 97 5.82 -2.14 -3.88
C TYR A 97 4.67 -3.14 -3.70
N ARG A 98 4.48 -3.64 -2.48
CA ARG A 98 3.41 -4.57 -2.15
C ARG A 98 2.04 -3.89 -2.23
N ALA A 99 1.91 -2.65 -1.77
CA ALA A 99 0.67 -1.88 -1.85
C ALA A 99 0.25 -1.66 -3.31
N ILE A 100 1.19 -1.33 -4.20
CA ILE A 100 0.92 -1.17 -5.63
C ILE A 100 0.59 -2.52 -6.27
N ALA A 101 1.31 -3.59 -5.93
CA ALA A 101 1.03 -4.93 -6.43
C ALA A 101 -0.39 -5.39 -6.03
N ASP A 102 -0.81 -5.11 -4.80
CA ASP A 102 -2.18 -5.36 -4.32
C ASP A 102 -3.21 -4.59 -5.16
N MET A 103 -2.98 -3.29 -5.40
CA MET A 103 -3.88 -2.46 -6.22
C MET A 103 -3.99 -2.97 -7.65
N VAL A 104 -2.87 -3.37 -8.27
CA VAL A 104 -2.85 -3.94 -9.62
C VAL A 104 -3.65 -5.22 -9.68
N LEU A 105 -3.43 -6.16 -8.75
CA LEU A 105 -4.16 -7.42 -8.75
C LEU A 105 -5.65 -7.22 -8.49
N ASP A 106 -6.00 -6.41 -7.49
CA ASP A 106 -7.40 -6.12 -7.15
C ASP A 106 -8.12 -5.45 -8.33
N GLY A 107 -7.48 -4.47 -8.96
CA GLY A 107 -8.03 -3.78 -10.12
C GLY A 107 -8.24 -4.71 -11.32
N ILE A 108 -7.25 -5.52 -11.66
CA ILE A 108 -7.32 -6.45 -12.79
C ILE A 108 -8.36 -7.57 -12.57
N THR A 109 -8.46 -8.08 -11.35
CA THR A 109 -9.42 -9.14 -11.02
C THR A 109 -10.86 -8.62 -10.96
N LYS A 110 -11.07 -7.39 -10.49
CA LYS A 110 -12.38 -6.72 -10.46
C LYS A 110 -12.75 -6.02 -11.79
N GLY A 111 -11.82 -5.95 -12.74
CA GLY A 111 -12.04 -5.33 -14.05
C GLY A 111 -11.99 -3.80 -14.05
N TYR A 112 -11.38 -3.19 -13.03
CA TYR A 112 -11.15 -1.74 -12.96
C TYR A 112 -10.04 -1.30 -13.91
N ASP A 113 -10.04 0.00 -14.23
CA ASP A 113 -8.99 0.62 -15.02
C ASP A 113 -7.78 0.93 -14.14
N ILE A 114 -6.72 0.14 -14.32
CA ILE A 114 -5.43 0.36 -13.64
C ILE A 114 -4.56 1.38 -14.36
N GLU A 115 -4.78 1.62 -15.65
CA GLU A 115 -3.91 2.48 -16.47
C GLU A 115 -4.07 3.95 -16.13
N SER A 116 -5.29 4.37 -15.82
CA SER A 116 -5.58 5.74 -15.38
C SER A 116 -5.37 5.96 -13.88
N SER A 117 -5.33 4.87 -13.10
CA SER A 117 -5.43 4.94 -11.63
C SER A 117 -4.11 4.67 -10.91
N ILE A 118 -3.15 4.03 -11.59
CA ILE A 118 -1.84 3.65 -11.04
C ILE A 118 -0.75 4.19 -11.97
N ILE A 119 -0.26 5.39 -11.66
CA ILE A 119 0.75 6.10 -12.44
C ILE A 119 2.12 5.87 -11.78
N LEU A 120 2.90 4.94 -12.32
CA LEU A 120 4.18 4.56 -11.70
C LEU A 120 5.22 5.67 -11.74
N ASP A 121 5.25 6.49 -12.79
CA ASP A 121 6.19 7.61 -12.88
C ASP A 121 6.01 8.63 -11.74
N ASP A 122 4.80 8.75 -11.19
CA ASP A 122 4.51 9.61 -10.05
C ASP A 122 4.91 8.97 -8.71
N TRP A 123 4.88 7.64 -8.61
CA TRP A 123 5.01 6.92 -7.32
C TRP A 123 6.36 6.22 -7.13
N LEU A 124 6.93 5.71 -8.22
CA LEU A 124 8.20 4.95 -8.31
C LEU A 124 8.96 5.45 -9.56
N PRO A 125 9.51 6.69 -9.53
CA PRO A 125 10.10 7.31 -10.70
C PRO A 125 11.34 6.56 -11.22
N GLU A 126 12.07 5.87 -10.34
CA GLU A 126 13.31 5.21 -10.71
C GLU A 126 13.10 3.82 -11.30
N GLN A 127 13.89 3.49 -12.32
CA GLN A 127 13.76 2.22 -13.05
C GLN A 127 13.94 0.99 -12.12
N HIS A 128 14.85 1.06 -11.17
CA HIS A 128 15.12 -0.03 -10.24
C HIS A 128 13.96 -0.27 -9.25
N GLU A 129 13.20 0.76 -8.91
CA GLU A 129 11.99 0.65 -8.08
C GLU A 129 10.88 -0.09 -8.83
N LYS A 130 10.68 0.26 -10.11
CA LYS A 130 9.73 -0.44 -11.00
C LYS A 130 10.10 -1.91 -11.17
N GLU A 131 11.39 -2.22 -11.29
CA GLU A 131 11.86 -3.61 -11.39
C GLU A 131 11.54 -4.42 -10.13
N LYS A 132 11.72 -3.87 -8.93
CA LYS A 132 11.30 -4.51 -7.67
C LYS A 132 9.80 -4.81 -7.68
N LEU A 133 8.97 -3.85 -8.08
CA LEU A 133 7.52 -4.02 -8.22
C LEU A 133 7.17 -5.11 -9.25
N TYR A 134 7.82 -5.10 -10.41
CA TYR A 134 7.54 -6.04 -11.49
C TYR A 134 7.81 -7.48 -11.09
N CYS A 135 8.87 -7.73 -10.30
CA CYS A 135 9.14 -9.03 -9.70
C CYS A 135 7.98 -9.54 -8.82
N LEU A 136 7.34 -8.66 -8.04
CA LEU A 136 6.16 -9.04 -7.26
C LEU A 136 4.99 -9.39 -8.18
N ILE A 137 4.71 -8.53 -9.15
CA ILE A 137 3.57 -8.70 -10.07
C ILE A 137 3.69 -9.96 -10.93
N ASP A 138 4.90 -10.35 -11.32
CA ASP A 138 5.15 -11.57 -12.11
C ASP A 138 4.74 -12.84 -11.34
N SER A 139 4.73 -12.79 -10.00
CA SER A 139 4.26 -13.90 -9.17
C SER A 139 2.75 -14.14 -9.30
N PHE A 140 1.98 -13.18 -9.81
CA PHE A 140 0.54 -13.32 -10.03
C PHE A 140 0.20 -14.03 -11.35
N LYS A 141 1.14 -14.09 -12.30
CA LYS A 141 0.90 -14.60 -13.66
C LYS A 141 0.19 -15.97 -13.69
N PRO A 142 0.55 -16.97 -12.86
CA PRO A 142 -0.12 -18.28 -12.90
C PRO A 142 -1.61 -18.24 -12.51
N ALA A 143 -2.04 -17.21 -11.78
CA ALA A 143 -3.42 -17.06 -11.31
C ALA A 143 -4.29 -16.18 -12.23
N LEU A 144 -3.70 -15.58 -13.27
CA LEU A 144 -4.37 -14.66 -14.16
C LEU A 144 -4.67 -15.28 -15.51
N THR A 145 -5.78 -14.86 -16.11
CA THR A 145 -6.06 -15.18 -17.51
C THR A 145 -5.10 -14.44 -18.43
N GLU A 146 -4.91 -14.95 -19.65
CA GLU A 146 -4.07 -14.29 -20.67
C GLU A 146 -4.51 -12.84 -20.93
N LYS A 147 -5.83 -12.58 -20.99
CA LYS A 147 -6.37 -11.23 -21.17
C LYS A 147 -6.03 -10.30 -20.01
N GLN A 148 -6.09 -10.79 -18.77
CA GLN A 148 -5.71 -10.01 -17.59
C GLN A 148 -4.21 -9.74 -17.57
N TRP A 149 -3.40 -10.74 -17.92
CA TRP A 149 -1.95 -10.58 -18.01
C TRP A 149 -1.54 -9.58 -19.08
N GLN A 150 -2.20 -9.58 -20.25
CA GLN A 150 -1.98 -8.61 -21.32
C GLN A 150 -2.26 -7.16 -20.89
N LYS A 151 -3.26 -6.93 -20.04
CA LYS A 151 -3.50 -5.60 -19.47
C LYS A 151 -2.34 -5.16 -18.57
N ILE A 152 -1.85 -6.06 -17.72
CA ILE A 152 -0.70 -5.78 -16.85
C ILE A 152 0.54 -5.48 -17.68
N THR A 153 0.85 -6.29 -18.69
CA THR A 153 2.04 -6.06 -19.53
C THR A 153 1.94 -4.75 -20.30
N SER A 154 0.75 -4.41 -20.80
CA SER A 154 0.50 -3.11 -21.46
C SER A 154 0.72 -1.94 -20.50
N TRP A 155 0.22 -2.06 -19.28
CA TRP A 155 0.44 -1.07 -18.21
C TRP A 155 1.93 -0.93 -17.85
N LYS A 156 2.68 -2.03 -17.71
CA LYS A 156 4.14 -2.00 -17.43
C LYS A 156 4.97 -1.28 -18.50
N MET A 157 4.46 -1.19 -19.74
CA MET A 157 5.14 -0.53 -20.87
C MET A 157 4.83 0.96 -20.97
N LYS A 158 3.82 1.46 -20.26
CA LYS A 158 3.56 2.89 -20.17
C LYS A 158 4.66 3.53 -19.32
N ARG A 159 5.19 4.64 -19.82
CA ARG A 159 6.01 5.59 -19.06
C ARG A 159 5.00 6.49 -18.36
#